data_AF-A0A932G5E0-F1
#
_entry.id   AF-A0A932G5E0-F1
#
_cell.length_a   1.000
_cell.length_b   1.000
_cell.length_c   1.000
_cell.angle_alpha   90.00
_cell.angle_beta   90.00
_cell.angle_gamma   90.00
#
_symmetry.space_group_name_H-M   'P 1'
#
loop_
_entity.id
_entity.type
_entity.pdbx_description
1 polymer ?
#
loop_
_entity_poly.entity_id
_entity_poly.type
_entity_poly.pdbx_seq_one_letter_code
_entity_poly.pdbx_strand_id
1 'polypeptide(L)'
;MKTKRPIGGIDVVFACTTMAGLLGLGLTRLALVPAFTEMFADFGGPLPTITLAAIATWPTAIVVVLVVALAAVGLWRRRVALLVVATVLAALAIGLTVAAMYAPIFELAGNVRAE
;
A
#
# COMPACT_ATOMS: atom_id res chain seq x y z
N MET A 1 -18.14 11.58 32.67
CA MET A 1 -17.19 11.61 31.52
C MET A 1 -16.01 10.72 31.85
N LYS A 2 -15.76 9.64 31.07
CA LYS A 2 -14.52 8.86 31.22
C LYS A 2 -13.36 9.70 30.67
N THR A 3 -12.36 9.98 31.50
CA THR A 3 -11.13 10.65 31.09
C THR A 3 -10.43 9.81 30.02
N LYS A 4 -10.14 10.40 28.86
CA LYS A 4 -9.41 9.71 27.78
C LYS A 4 -8.00 9.36 28.31
N ARG A 5 -7.52 8.12 28.12
CA ARG A 5 -6.14 7.69 28.47
C ARG A 5 -5.09 8.61 27.84
N PRO A 6 -3.93 8.94 28.41
CA PRO A 6 -2.93 9.77 27.72
C PRO A 6 -2.45 9.12 26.40
N ILE A 7 -1.93 9.93 25.46
CA ILE A 7 -1.26 9.41 24.26
C ILE A 7 0.03 8.74 24.73
N GLY A 8 0.13 7.43 24.49
CA GLY A 8 1.30 6.64 24.87
C GLY A 8 2.33 6.57 23.74
N GLY A 9 3.56 6.16 24.06
CA GLY A 9 4.61 5.95 23.05
C GLY A 9 4.19 4.98 21.93
N ILE A 10 3.36 3.98 22.27
CA ILE A 10 2.84 3.02 21.28
C ILE A 10 1.92 3.68 20.23
N ASP A 11 1.15 4.70 20.62
CA ASP A 11 0.27 5.42 19.69
C ASP A 11 1.11 6.21 18.68
N VAL A 12 2.23 6.77 19.14
CA VAL A 12 3.20 7.49 18.29
C VAL A 12 3.87 6.52 17.32
N VAL A 13 4.31 5.36 17.79
CA VAL A 13 4.92 4.34 16.92
C VAL A 13 3.97 3.95 15.79
N PHE A 14 2.73 3.56 16.10
CA PHE A 14 1.78 3.19 15.05
C PHE A 14 1.43 4.35 14.12
N ALA A 15 1.31 5.58 14.63
CA ALA A 15 1.08 6.75 13.78
C ALA A 15 2.24 6.99 12.81
N CYS A 16 3.49 6.94 13.31
CA CYS A 16 4.70 7.08 12.50
C CYS A 16 4.83 5.96 11.46
N THR A 17 4.60 4.71 11.84
CA THR A 17 4.64 3.56 10.92
C THR A 17 3.55 3.67 9.85
N THR A 18 2.34 4.11 10.23
CA THR A 18 1.25 4.33 9.27
C THR A 18 1.62 5.43 8.28
N MET A 19 2.21 6.54 8.75
CA MET A 19 2.67 7.63 7.89
C MET A 19 3.79 7.16 6.95
N ALA A 20 4.75 6.40 7.45
CA ALA A 20 5.81 5.79 6.65
C ALA A 20 5.23 4.85 5.58
N GLY A 21 4.19 4.07 5.90
CA GLY A 21 3.48 3.23 4.94
C GLY A 21 2.78 4.05 3.84
N LEU A 22 2.09 5.14 4.20
CA LEU A 22 1.46 6.03 3.21
C LEU A 22 2.49 6.70 2.30
N LEU A 23 3.62 7.15 2.85
CA LEU A 23 4.74 7.69 2.07
C LEU A 23 5.34 6.62 1.15
N GLY A 24 5.55 5.41 1.65
CA GLY A 24 6.02 4.26 0.87
C GLY A 24 5.11 3.98 -0.32
N LEU A 25 3.80 3.91 -0.09
CA LEU A 25 2.80 3.71 -1.15
C LEU A 25 2.84 4.83 -2.20
N GLY A 26 3.00 6.09 -1.76
CA GLY A 26 3.19 7.24 -2.63
C GLY A 26 4.45 7.12 -3.49
N LEU A 27 5.58 6.74 -2.89
CA LEU A 27 6.85 6.52 -3.59
C LEU A 27 6.76 5.38 -4.60
N THR A 28 6.10 4.26 -4.25
CA THR A 28 5.88 3.15 -5.19
C THR A 28 5.12 3.64 -6.42
N ARG A 29 4.12 4.50 -6.21
CA ARG A 29 3.30 5.02 -7.30
C ARG A 29 4.00 6.05 -8.17
N LEU A 30 4.84 6.91 -7.58
CA LEU A 30 5.52 7.98 -8.30
C LEU A 30 6.80 7.53 -9.00
N ALA A 31 7.52 6.58 -8.41
CA ALA A 31 8.82 6.13 -8.94
C ALA A 31 8.74 4.73 -9.57
N LEU A 32 8.04 3.79 -8.93
CA LEU A 32 8.07 2.38 -9.36
C LEU A 32 7.11 2.12 -10.53
N VAL A 33 5.88 2.63 -10.46
CA VAL A 33 4.86 2.40 -11.50
C VAL A 33 5.29 2.91 -12.89
N PRO A 34 5.81 4.15 -13.04
CA PRO A 34 6.26 4.63 -14.36
C PRO A 34 7.38 3.77 -14.93
N ALA A 35 8.40 3.46 -14.12
CA ALA A 35 9.53 2.62 -14.54
C ALA A 35 9.07 1.22 -14.98
N PHE A 36 8.09 0.65 -14.28
CA PHE A 36 7.53 -0.66 -14.64
C PHE A 36 6.70 -0.62 -15.93
N THR A 37 5.98 0.48 -16.14
CA THR A 37 5.16 0.69 -17.34
C THR A 37 6.05 0.86 -18.58
N GLU A 38 7.13 1.64 -18.47
CA GLU A 38 8.14 1.80 -19.51
C GLU A 38 8.83 0.47 -19.83
N MET A 39 9.24 -0.28 -18.80
CA MET A 39 9.84 -1.60 -18.99
C MET A 39 8.92 -2.54 -19.78
N PHE A 40 7.62 -2.62 -19.46
CA PHE A 40 6.68 -3.46 -20.21
C PHE A 40 6.45 -2.98 -21.65
N ALA A 41 6.45 -1.65 -21.86
CA ALA A 41 6.36 -1.09 -23.21
C ALA A 41 7.57 -1.48 -24.07
N ASP A 42 8.78 -1.49 -23.49
CA ASP A 42 10.01 -1.91 -24.18
C ASP A 42 10.01 -3.41 -24.54
N PHE A 43 9.35 -4.25 -23.74
CA PHE A 43 9.14 -5.67 -24.05
C PHE A 43 8.04 -5.93 -25.10
N GLY A 44 7.36 -4.88 -25.59
CA GLY A 44 6.39 -4.98 -26.69
C GLY A 44 5.05 -5.64 -26.34
N GLY A 45 4.78 -5.89 -25.06
CA GLY A 45 3.56 -6.56 -24.58
C GLY A 45 2.59 -5.61 -23.88
N PRO A 46 1.26 -5.83 -23.99
CA PRO A 46 0.31 -5.11 -23.16
C PRO A 46 0.48 -5.48 -21.68
N LEU A 47 0.27 -4.52 -20.78
CA LEU A 47 0.26 -4.78 -19.34
C LEU A 47 -0.87 -5.77 -18.98
N PRO A 48 -0.61 -6.76 -18.13
CA PRO A 48 -1.64 -7.66 -17.63
C PRO A 48 -2.74 -6.90 -16.90
N THR A 49 -3.99 -7.38 -17.02
CA THR A 49 -5.16 -6.76 -16.40
C THR A 49 -5.04 -6.59 -14.89
N ILE A 50 -4.38 -7.54 -14.21
CA ILE A 50 -4.15 -7.48 -12.76
C ILE A 50 -3.20 -6.33 -12.38
N THR A 51 -2.18 -6.09 -13.20
CA THR A 51 -1.23 -4.98 -13.02
C THR A 51 -1.91 -3.66 -13.33
N LEU A 52 -2.74 -3.59 -14.38
CA LEU A 52 -3.57 -2.41 -14.69
C LEU A 52 -4.52 -2.03 -13.54
N ALA A 53 -5.15 -3.03 -12.92
CA ALA A 53 -6.00 -2.82 -11.76
C ALA A 53 -5.20 -2.34 -10.53
N ALA A 54 -3.99 -2.86 -10.33
CA ALA A 54 -3.13 -2.46 -9.21
C ALA A 54 -2.54 -1.05 -9.37
N ILE A 55 -2.23 -0.63 -10.60
CA ILE A 55 -1.76 0.73 -10.90
C ILE A 55 -2.90 1.75 -11.03
N ALA A 56 -4.17 1.33 -11.00
CA ALA A 56 -5.29 2.25 -11.04
C ALA A 56 -5.23 3.22 -9.83
N THR A 57 -5.60 4.48 -10.02
CA THR A 57 -5.55 5.52 -8.98
C THR A 57 -6.63 5.34 -7.91
N TRP A 58 -7.82 4.94 -8.33
CA TRP A 58 -9.00 4.95 -7.48
C TRP A 58 -8.96 3.95 -6.31
N PRO A 59 -8.46 2.69 -6.43
CA PRO A 59 -8.42 1.77 -5.30
C PRO A 59 -7.42 2.26 -4.25
N THR A 60 -6.25 2.73 -4.69
CA THR A 60 -5.23 3.30 -3.81
C THR A 60 -5.76 4.52 -3.08
N ALA A 61 -6.49 5.41 -3.76
CA ALA A 61 -7.08 6.60 -3.14
C ALA A 61 -8.08 6.22 -2.02
N ILE A 62 -8.96 5.23 -2.27
CA ILE A 62 -9.90 4.74 -1.26
C ILE A 62 -9.14 4.21 -0.03
N VAL A 63 -8.10 3.39 -0.25
CA VAL A 63 -7.30 2.82 0.83
C VAL A 63 -6.58 3.93 1.63
N VAL A 64 -5.99 4.92 0.96
CA VAL A 64 -5.34 6.06 1.62
C VAL A 64 -6.34 6.82 2.50
N VAL A 65 -7.53 7.13 1.97
CA VAL A 65 -8.57 7.82 2.73
C VAL A 65 -8.99 7.01 3.96
N LEU A 66 -9.20 5.70 3.80
CA LEU A 66 -9.56 4.81 4.91
C LEU A 66 -8.45 4.74 5.97
N VAL A 67 -7.20 4.58 5.57
CA VAL A 67 -6.05 4.51 6.49
C VAL A 67 -5.90 5.83 7.26
N VAL A 68 -5.99 6.98 6.59
CA VAL A 68 -5.93 8.30 7.22
C VAL A 68 -7.09 8.51 8.19
N ALA A 69 -8.32 8.14 7.79
CA ALA A 69 -9.49 8.25 8.65
C ALA A 69 -9.37 7.37 9.91
N LEU A 70 -8.94 6.12 9.75
CA LEU A 70 -8.74 5.19 10.86
C LEU A 70 -7.63 5.65 11.80
N ALA A 71 -6.52 6.16 11.25
CA ALA A 71 -5.43 6.71 12.05
C ALA A 71 -5.86 7.95 12.83
N ALA A 72 -6.56 8.89 12.18
CA ALA A 72 -7.07 10.11 12.81
C ALA A 72 -8.09 9.80 13.91
N VAL A 73 -9.06 8.92 13.64
CA VAL A 73 -10.04 8.49 14.64
C VAL A 73 -9.37 7.69 15.77
N GLY A 74 -8.38 6.86 15.44
CA GLY A 74 -7.56 6.11 16.39
C GLY A 74 -6.83 7.03 17.37
N LEU A 75 -6.19 8.08 16.88
CA LEU A 75 -5.54 9.10 17.70
C LEU A 75 -6.56 9.91 18.51
N TRP A 76 -7.64 10.39 17.89
CA TRP A 76 -8.67 11.22 18.54
C TRP A 76 -9.41 10.48 19.67
N ARG A 77 -9.77 9.22 19.43
CA ARG A 77 -10.44 8.34 20.40
C ARG A 77 -9.46 7.57 21.27
N ARG A 78 -8.16 7.69 21.01
CA ARG A 78 -7.08 7.00 21.71
C ARG A 78 -7.32 5.50 21.74
N ARG A 79 -7.59 4.89 20.58
CA ARG A 79 -7.83 3.45 20.42
C ARG A 79 -6.72 2.81 19.60
N VAL A 80 -5.80 2.10 20.28
CA VAL A 80 -4.68 1.38 19.63
C VAL A 80 -5.17 0.45 18.52
N ALA A 81 -6.27 -0.27 18.74
CA ALA A 81 -6.81 -1.19 17.75
C ALA A 81 -7.07 -0.53 16.38
N LEU A 82 -7.55 0.72 16.35
CA LEU A 82 -7.76 1.44 15.09
C LEU A 82 -6.43 1.82 14.42
N LEU A 83 -5.41 2.16 15.21
CA LEU A 83 -4.07 2.44 14.70
C LEU A 83 -3.42 1.18 14.13
N VAL A 84 -3.55 0.04 14.80
CA VAL A 84 -3.08 -1.27 14.31
C VAL A 84 -3.75 -1.60 12.99
N VAL A 85 -5.07 -1.46 12.89
CA VAL A 85 -5.81 -1.72 11.64
C VAL A 85 -5.34 -0.78 10.53
N ALA A 86 -5.13 0.51 10.82
CA ALA A 86 -4.60 1.46 9.84
C ALA A 86 -3.20 1.06 9.34
N THR A 87 -2.29 0.66 10.24
CA THR A 87 -0.95 0.18 9.89
C THR A 87 -1.01 -1.11 9.05
N VAL A 88 -1.82 -2.09 9.45
CA VAL A 88 -1.98 -3.35 8.70
C VAL A 88 -2.55 -3.10 7.31
N LEU A 89 -3.55 -2.24 7.18
CA LEU A 89 -4.10 -1.85 5.87
C LEU A 89 -3.07 -1.17 4.98
N ALA A 90 -2.26 -0.25 5.53
CA ALA A 90 -1.18 0.39 4.78
C ALA A 90 -0.14 -0.62 4.29
N ALA A 91 0.28 -1.55 5.17
CA ALA A 91 1.24 -2.59 4.82
C ALA A 91 0.69 -3.56 3.75
N LEU A 92 -0.58 -3.98 3.88
CA LEU A 92 -1.25 -4.82 2.90
C LEU A 92 -1.38 -4.13 1.54
N ALA A 93 -1.69 -2.83 1.52
CA ALA A 93 -1.79 -2.07 0.28
C ALA A 93 -0.46 -2.04 -0.47
N ILE A 94 0.65 -1.80 0.24
CA ILE A 94 2.00 -1.87 -0.34
C ILE A 94 2.28 -3.28 -0.84
N GLY A 95 2.08 -4.29 -0.01
CA GLY A 95 2.38 -5.69 -0.34
C GLY A 95 1.61 -6.18 -1.57
N LEU A 96 0.31 -5.86 -1.66
CA LEU A 96 -0.52 -6.20 -2.81
C LEU A 96 -0.10 -5.44 -4.08
N THR A 97 0.29 -4.17 -3.95
CA THR A 97 0.80 -3.37 -5.08
C THR A 97 2.07 -4.00 -5.64
N VAL A 98 3.04 -4.30 -4.77
CA VAL A 98 4.29 -4.95 -5.17
C VAL A 98 4.02 -6.34 -5.75
N ALA A 99 3.18 -7.15 -5.10
CA ALA A 99 2.83 -8.49 -5.58
C ALA A 99 2.19 -8.44 -6.98
N ALA A 100 1.26 -7.53 -7.23
CA ALA A 100 0.60 -7.39 -8.53
C ALA A 100 1.53 -6.85 -9.63
N MET A 101 2.55 -6.06 -9.27
CA MET A 101 3.60 -5.66 -10.20
C MET A 101 4.51 -6.84 -10.55
N TYR A 102 4.94 -7.62 -9.56
CA TYR A 102 5.88 -8.72 -9.79
C TYR A 102 5.23 -10.01 -10.32
N ALA A 103 3.94 -10.23 -10.12
CA ALA A 103 3.21 -11.40 -10.61
C ALA A 103 3.49 -11.75 -12.08
N PRO A 104 3.36 -10.82 -13.06
CA PRO A 104 3.64 -11.14 -14.46
C PRO A 104 5.11 -11.48 -14.75
N ILE A 105 6.06 -10.92 -13.98
CA ILE A 105 7.48 -11.29 -14.12
C ILE A 105 7.67 -12.76 -13.77
N PHE A 106 7.03 -13.23 -12.70
CA PHE A 106 7.13 -14.63 -12.29
C PHE A 106 6.43 -15.57 -13.27
N GLU A 107 5.31 -15.18 -13.87
CA GLU A 107 4.66 -15.95 -14.93
C GLU A 107 5.56 -16.08 -16.17
N LEU A 108 6.18 -14.98 -16.61
CA LEU A 108 7.13 -15.00 -17.73
C LEU A 108 8.35 -15.88 -17.44
N ALA A 109 8.93 -15.75 -16.24
CA ALA A 109 10.07 -16.56 -15.83
C ALA A 109 9.73 -18.06 -15.70
N GLY A 110 8.48 -18.39 -15.33
CA GLY A 110 7.98 -19.75 -15.28
C GLY A 110 7.91 -20.40 -16.66
N ASN A 111 7.43 -19.66 -17.66
CA ASN A 111 7.33 -20.15 -19.03
C ASN A 111 8.71 -20.42 -19.65
N VAL A 112 9.71 -19.59 -19.37
CA VAL A 112 11.09 -19.78 -19.88
C VAL A 112 11.78 -21.02 -19.32
N ARG A 113 11.41 -21.49 -18.12
CA ARG A 113 11.96 -22.73 -17.54
C ARG A 113 11.28 -24.01 -18.05
N ALA A 114 10.12 -23.88 -18.69
CA ALA A 114 9.33 -25.01 -19.17
C ALA A 114 9.68 -25.41 -20.62
N GLU A 115 10.41 -24.55 -21.34
CA GLU A 115 11.06 -24.84 -22.64
C GLU A 115 12.47 -25.40 -22.45
#